data_AF-A0A1H2Q1U4-F1
#
_entry.id   AF-A0A1H2Q1U4-F1
#
_cell.length_a   1.000
_cell.length_b   1.000
_cell.length_c   1.000
_cell.angle_alpha   90.00
_cell.angle_beta   90.00
_cell.angle_gamma   90.00
#
_symmetry.space_group_name_H-M   'P 1'
#
loop_
_entity.id
_entity.type
_entity.pdbx_description
1 polymer ?
#
loop_
_entity_poly.entity_id
_entity_poly.type
_entity_poly.pdbx_seq_one_letter_code
_entity_poly.pdbx_strand_id
1 'polypeptide(L)' 'MRNKKMWIAGLLSLFIPGAGQVYVKKYLWAAVFFVLYVSLLVTVYVPSIFVAAIAVVHAVQTAGRQEAENMDK' A
#
# COMPACT_ATOMS: atom_id res chain seq x y z
N MET A 1 -13.74 -14.62 29.43
CA MET A 1 -13.68 -14.23 28.01
C MET A 1 -14.41 -15.28 27.17
N ARG A 2 -15.72 -15.17 27.00
CA ARG A 2 -16.54 -16.21 26.35
C ARG A 2 -17.57 -15.48 25.47
N ASN A 3 -17.55 -15.72 24.15
CA ASN A 3 -18.48 -15.22 23.10
C ASN A 3 -18.04 -14.06 22.16
N LYS A 4 -16.78 -13.59 22.14
CA LYS A 4 -16.32 -12.84 20.94
C LYS A 4 -15.85 -13.85 19.90
N LYS A 5 -16.54 -13.91 18.76
CA LYS A 5 -16.22 -14.89 17.71
C LYS A 5 -14.88 -14.51 17.08
N MET A 6 -13.82 -15.29 17.34
CA MET A 6 -12.46 -14.97 16.88
C MET A 6 -12.35 -14.87 15.35
N TRP A 7 -13.15 -15.61 14.59
CA TRP A 7 -13.19 -15.50 13.13
C TRP A 7 -13.62 -14.10 12.64
N ILE A 8 -14.50 -13.41 13.40
CA ILE A 8 -14.89 -12.02 13.11
C ILE A 8 -13.70 -11.08 13.32
N ALA A 9 -12.86 -11.33 14.33
CA ALA A 9 -11.65 -10.56 14.53
C ALA A 9 -10.66 -10.73 13.37
N GLY A 10 -10.56 -11.94 12.81
CA GLY A 10 -9.78 -12.21 11.60
C GLY A 10 -10.30 -11.44 10.39
N LEU A 11 -11.60 -11.53 10.12
CA LEU A 11 -12.25 -10.78 9.03
C LEU A 11 -12.09 -9.27 9.17
N LEU A 12 -12.31 -8.71 10.37
CA LEU A 12 -12.09 -7.27 10.60
C LEU A 12 -10.64 -6.86 10.35
N SER A 13 -9.68 -7.71 10.72
CA SER A 13 -8.26 -7.43 10.48
C SER A 13 -7.86 -7.49 9.00
N LEU A 14 -8.62 -8.23 8.18
CA LEU A 14 -8.42 -8.30 6.73
C LEU A 14 -8.83 -7.00 6.04
N PHE A 15 -9.92 -6.37 6.48
CA PHE A 15 -10.38 -5.09 5.93
C PHE A 15 -9.53 -3.91 6.43
N ILE A 16 -9.27 -3.86 7.74
CA ILE A 16 -8.53 -2.77 8.36
C ILE A 16 -7.52 -3.39 9.35
N PRO A 17 -6.21 -3.29 9.08
CA PRO A 17 -5.18 -3.74 10.00
C PRO A 17 -5.37 -3.09 11.38
N GLY A 18 -5.49 -3.92 12.42
CA GLY A 18 -5.75 -3.48 13.79
C GLY A 18 -7.23 -3.50 14.22
N ALA A 19 -8.20 -3.54 13.31
CA ALA A 19 -9.63 -3.53 13.68
C ALA A 19 -10.06 -4.81 14.43
N GLY A 20 -9.49 -5.97 14.09
CA GLY A 20 -9.73 -7.19 14.88
C GLY A 20 -9.17 -7.12 16.29
N GLN A 21 -8.06 -6.40 16.50
CA GLN A 21 -7.48 -6.19 17.82
C GLN A 21 -8.35 -5.26 18.68
N VAL A 22 -8.98 -4.25 18.07
CA VAL A 22 -10.04 -3.45 18.72
C VAL A 22 -11.21 -4.35 19.12
N TYR A 23 -11.62 -5.28 18.25
CA TYR A 23 -12.69 -6.22 18.53
C TYR A 23 -12.39 -7.11 19.75
N VAL A 24 -11.16 -7.57 19.97
CA VAL A 24 -10.78 -8.30 21.20
C VAL A 24 -10.37 -7.40 22.38
N LYS A 25 -10.66 -6.08 22.32
CA LYS A 25 -10.30 -5.07 23.34
C LYS A 25 -8.78 -4.94 23.58
N LYS A 26 -7.95 -5.34 22.62
CA LYS A 26 -6.49 -5.17 22.63
C LYS A 26 -6.11 -3.88 21.93
N TYR A 27 -6.46 -2.74 22.53
CA TYR A 27 -6.31 -1.41 21.91
C TYR A 27 -4.87 -1.02 21.60
N LEU A 28 -3.90 -1.42 22.45
CA LEU A 28 -2.49 -1.13 22.22
C LEU A 28 -1.99 -1.80 20.93
N TRP A 29 -2.31 -3.07 20.74
CA TRP A 29 -1.97 -3.81 19.53
C TRP A 29 -2.69 -3.26 18.30
N ALA A 30 -3.94 -2.86 18.45
CA ALA A 30 -4.67 -2.20 17.37
C ALA A 30 -3.97 -0.92 16.90
N ALA A 31 -3.52 -0.07 17.83
CA ALA A 31 -2.80 1.16 17.51
C ALA A 31 -1.48 0.88 16.79
N VAL A 32 -0.69 -0.11 17.24
CA VAL A 32 0.55 -0.50 16.58
C VAL A 32 0.31 -0.94 15.14
N PHE A 33 -0.64 -1.86 14.91
CA PHE A 33 -0.94 -2.33 13.55
C PHE A 33 -1.49 -1.21 12.65
N PHE A 34 -2.30 -0.33 13.20
CA PHE A 34 -2.85 0.80 12.45
C PHE A 34 -1.76 1.80 12.05
N VAL A 35 -0.90 2.20 12.99
CA VAL A 35 0.23 3.12 12.71
C VAL A 35 1.18 2.50 11.69
N LEU A 36 1.50 1.21 11.83
CA LEU A 36 2.38 0.52 10.88
C LEU A 36 1.77 0.47 9.48
N TYR A 37 0.47 0.19 9.37
CA TYR A 37 -0.26 0.23 8.10
C TYR A 37 -0.24 1.62 7.45
N VAL A 38 -0.60 2.67 8.20
CA VAL A 38 -0.59 4.05 7.69
C VAL A 38 0.83 4.47 7.29
N SER A 39 1.83 4.11 8.08
CA SER A 39 3.23 4.42 7.78
C SER A 39 3.66 3.77 6.48
N LEU A 40 3.39 2.48 6.28
CA LEU A 40 3.70 1.79 5.01
C LEU A 40 2.95 2.41 3.83
N LEU A 41 1.69 2.75 4.02
CA LEU A 41 0.86 3.33 2.97
C LEU A 41 1.43 4.67 2.50
N VAL A 42 1.83 5.54 3.43
CA VAL A 42 2.35 6.88 3.12
C VAL A 42 3.81 6.84 2.65
N THR A 43 4.65 5.98 3.22
CA THR A 43 6.10 5.98 2.93
C THR A 43 6.49 5.08 1.78
N VAL A 44 5.72 4.02 1.49
CA VAL A 44 6.07 3.03 0.47
C VAL A 44 5.03 3.02 -0.65
N TYR A 45 3.76 2.79 -0.32
CA TYR A 45 2.73 2.54 -1.33
C TYR A 45 2.37 3.77 -2.15
N VAL A 46 2.19 4.93 -1.51
CA VAL A 46 1.87 6.17 -2.23
C VAL A 46 3.05 6.62 -3.12
N PRO A 47 4.30 6.69 -2.63
CA PRO A 47 5.45 7.04 -3.47
C PRO A 47 5.70 6.07 -4.62
N SER A 48 5.46 4.76 -4.43
CA SER A 48 5.74 3.77 -5.49
C SER A 48 4.86 3.96 -6.73
N ILE A 49 3.62 4.42 -6.57
CA ILE A 49 2.73 4.75 -7.69
C ILE A 49 3.31 5.91 -8.50
N PHE A 50 3.82 6.95 -7.85
CA PHE A 50 4.43 8.09 -8.53
C PHE A 50 5.72 7.70 -9.25
N VAL A 51 6.58 6.90 -8.60
CA VAL A 51 7.82 6.41 -9.23
C VAL A 51 7.51 5.56 -10.47
N ALA A 52 6.52 4.67 -10.39
CA ALA A 52 6.08 3.87 -11.53
C ALA A 52 5.55 4.75 -12.67
N ALA A 53 4.74 5.77 -12.37
CA ALA A 53 4.22 6.68 -13.39
C ALA A 53 5.33 7.47 -14.09
N ILE A 54 6.29 8.02 -13.33
CA ILE A 54 7.44 8.75 -13.88
C ILE A 54 8.30 7.83 -14.76
N ALA A 55 8.54 6.59 -14.31
CA ALA A 55 9.30 5.61 -15.08
C ALA A 55 8.65 5.30 -16.43
N VAL A 56 7.32 5.15 -16.46
CA VAL A 56 6.57 4.93 -17.71
C VAL A 56 6.69 6.13 -18.65
N VAL A 57 6.48 7.35 -18.15
CA VAL A 57 6.59 8.57 -18.97
C VAL A 57 8.00 8.69 -19.56
N HIS A 58 9.03 8.47 -18.75
CA HIS A 58 10.41 8.55 -19.18
C HIS A 58 10.77 7.47 -20.21
N ALA A 59 10.27 6.25 -20.04
CA ALA A 59 10.45 5.16 -21.00
C ALA A 59 9.83 5.51 -22.36
N VAL A 60 8.61 6.06 -22.38
CA VAL A 60 7.93 6.46 -23.62
C VAL A 60 8.66 7.61 -24.33
N GLN A 61 9.11 8.62 -23.60
CA GLN A 61 9.87 9.74 -24.17
C GLN A 61 11.21 9.29 -24.76
N THR A 62 11.90 8.38 -24.06
CA THR A 62 13.18 7.84 -24.52
C THR A 62 13.01 7.03 -25.81
N ALA A 63 11.96 6.21 -25.89
CA ALA A 63 11.64 5.46 -27.11
C ALA A 63 11.39 6.38 -28.31
N GLY A 64 10.55 7.42 -28.15
CA GLY A 64 10.28 8.37 -29.23
C GLY A 64 11.51 9.16 -29.67
N ARG A 65 12.42 9.50 -28.74
CA ARG A 65 13.70 10.16 -29.09
C ARG A 65 14.60 9.24 -29.95
N GLN A 66 14.66 7.95 -29.63
CA GLN A 66 15.45 7.00 -30.41
C GLN A 66 14.91 6.80 -31.83
N GLU A 67 13.59 6.76 -31.99
CA GLU A 67 12.95 6.70 -33.31
C GLU A 67 13.30 7.92 -34.17
N ALA A 68 13.27 9.12 -33.59
CA ALA A 68 13.61 10.35 -34.31
C ALA A 68 15.09 10.39 -34.75
N GLU A 69 16.03 9.96 -33.90
CA GLU A 69 17.46 9.90 -34.26
C GLU A 69 17.74 8.87 -35.36
N ASN A 70 16.99 7.77 -35.40
CA ASN A 70 17.13 6.74 -36.43
C ASN A 70 16.56 7.16 -37.80
N MET A 71 15.70 8.17 -37.87
CA MET A 71 15.16 8.71 -39.14
C MET A 71 16.04 9.81 -39.74
N ASP A 72 16.90 10.45 -38.95
CA ASP A 72 17.84 11.50 -39.40
C ASP A 72 19.14 10.93 -39.99
N LYS A 73 19.44 9.66 -39.69
CA LYS A 73 20.60 8.90 -40.21
C LYS A 73 20.25 8.15 -41.50
#